data_AF-A0A6M0A087-F1
#
_entry.id   AF-A0A6M0A087-F1
#
_cell.length_a   1.000
_cell.length_b   1.000
_cell.length_c   1.000
_cell.angle_alpha   90.00
_cell.angle_beta   90.00
_cell.angle_gamma   90.00
#
_symmetry.space_group_name_H-M   'P 1'
#
loop_
_entity.id
_entity.type
_entity.pdbx_description
1 polymer ?
#
loop_
_entity_poly.entity_id
_entity_poly.type
_entity_poly.pdbx_seq_one_letter_code
_entity_poly.pdbx_strand_id
1 'polypeptide(L)'
;MNKNYTSQKKIQTKKILYNTLLGTLFCLVANPLFSYQQPAQAQTDAYCRLSPEAIATKENLRQAVLAGNKEAEKQYQNILIQHGREVNNCRLRNWPRTQGIWLRLYPCDARAGEIDRILDHVVNKGYNQVYIEAFYDGQVLLPAANNPTVWPSVLRVPGYENVDLLAESLKKTGVRGLRAYAWVFTINFGYTYSQLPYRQQALARNGKGQTTLDVIPDNASLHNQLGASHAFHTFIDPYSPEARQDYAVMINEVLKRRPQGVLFDYVRYLRGVGPDSVADEVKDLWVYGEASRKVLLQRAKNEAGKELLTRFLDKGYVTSEDISAVSDRETPKWQNFFSPATTASATGRLPKGGSGRQVWELSVAHAAQGILDFLKVATKPVKQK
;
A
#
# COMPACT_ATOMS: atom_id res chain seq x y z
N MET A 1 15.67 -44.80 -34.85
CA MET A 1 16.45 -44.10 -35.89
C MET A 1 17.87 -43.92 -35.36
N ASN A 2 18.83 -44.47 -36.10
CA ASN A 2 20.25 -44.59 -35.78
C ASN A 2 21.04 -43.28 -35.91
N LYS A 3 22.15 -43.26 -35.15
CA LYS A 3 23.52 -42.77 -35.42
C LYS A 3 24.00 -41.84 -34.30
N ASN A 4 24.82 -42.36 -33.39
CA ASN A 4 26.30 -42.40 -33.46
C ASN A 4 26.92 -41.01 -33.51
N TYR A 5 27.76 -40.64 -32.54
CA TYR A 5 29.22 -40.75 -32.72
C TYR A 5 30.00 -40.54 -31.42
N THR A 6 31.14 -41.20 -31.41
CA THR A 6 32.03 -41.60 -30.32
C THR A 6 33.23 -40.66 -30.16
N SER A 7 33.69 -40.53 -28.91
CA SER A 7 35.08 -40.62 -28.40
C SER A 7 36.29 -40.41 -29.36
N GLN A 8 37.29 -39.63 -28.91
CA GLN A 8 38.71 -40.04 -28.73
C GLN A 8 39.60 -38.82 -28.32
N LYS A 9 40.30 -38.85 -27.17
CA LYS A 9 41.67 -39.32 -26.84
C LYS A 9 42.83 -38.30 -27.05
N LYS A 10 43.45 -37.96 -25.90
CA LYS A 10 44.87 -37.70 -25.54
C LYS A 10 45.95 -37.53 -26.63
N ILE A 11 46.86 -36.57 -26.38
CA ILE A 11 48.35 -36.57 -26.56
C ILE A 11 48.89 -35.51 -25.55
N GLN A 12 49.61 -35.84 -24.45
CA GLN A 12 51.09 -35.94 -24.26
C GLN A 12 51.88 -34.74 -24.87
N THR A 13 52.89 -34.07 -24.33
CA THR A 13 53.84 -34.19 -23.21
C THR A 13 54.73 -32.94 -23.29
N LYS A 14 55.27 -32.40 -22.19
CA LYS A 14 56.72 -32.13 -22.03
C LYS A 14 57.04 -31.61 -20.62
N LYS A 15 58.02 -32.29 -20.00
CA LYS A 15 58.72 -31.96 -18.76
C LYS A 15 59.74 -30.85 -18.99
N ILE A 16 59.99 -30.00 -17.99
CA ILE A 16 61.35 -29.56 -17.60
C ILE A 16 61.39 -29.42 -16.07
N LEU A 17 62.30 -30.18 -15.46
CA LEU A 17 62.80 -30.04 -14.08
C LEU A 17 63.92 -28.98 -14.06
N TYR A 18 64.09 -28.25 -12.95
CA TYR A 18 65.42 -28.10 -12.32
C TYR A 18 65.28 -27.74 -10.83
N ASN A 19 66.07 -28.45 -10.03
CA ASN A 19 66.26 -28.36 -8.57
C ASN A 19 67.08 -27.14 -8.16
N THR A 20 66.93 -26.66 -6.91
CA THR A 20 68.04 -26.56 -5.95
C THR A 20 67.57 -26.35 -4.50
N LEU A 21 68.37 -26.87 -3.57
CA LEU A 21 68.16 -27.09 -2.14
C LEU A 21 68.70 -25.94 -1.24
N LEU A 22 68.15 -25.92 -0.01
CA LEU A 22 68.77 -25.67 1.32
C LEU A 22 69.29 -24.27 1.71
N GLY A 23 68.85 -23.82 2.88
CA GLY A 23 69.49 -22.77 3.69
C GLY A 23 68.69 -22.40 4.95
N THR A 24 69.02 -23.05 6.06
CA THR A 24 68.55 -22.78 7.44
C THR A 24 68.97 -21.42 7.99
N LEU A 25 68.11 -20.70 8.74
CA LEU A 25 68.54 -20.00 9.96
C LEU A 25 67.36 -19.60 10.89
N PHE A 26 67.60 -19.86 12.17
CA PHE A 26 66.80 -19.54 13.35
C PHE A 26 66.92 -18.05 13.68
N CYS A 27 65.81 -17.32 13.85
CA CYS A 27 65.78 -16.07 14.63
C CYS A 27 64.47 -15.98 15.41
N LEU A 28 64.56 -16.24 16.71
CA LEU A 28 63.61 -15.81 17.74
C LEU A 28 63.68 -14.29 17.85
N VAL A 29 62.61 -13.60 17.47
CA VAL A 29 62.34 -12.24 17.94
C VAL A 29 60.90 -12.21 18.47
N ALA A 30 60.80 -12.18 19.79
CA ALA A 30 59.58 -11.87 20.50
C ALA A 30 59.11 -10.47 20.08
N ASN A 31 57.86 -10.36 19.62
CA ASN A 31 57.17 -9.10 19.54
C ASN A 31 55.76 -9.27 20.13
N PRO A 32 55.33 -8.35 21.00
CA PRO A 32 54.11 -8.50 21.77
C PRO A 32 52.92 -8.40 20.83
N LEU A 33 52.01 -9.35 20.97
CA LEU A 33 50.66 -9.28 20.44
C LEU A 33 49.95 -8.10 21.13
N PHE A 34 50.15 -6.89 20.62
CA PHE A 34 49.13 -5.85 20.71
C PHE A 34 47.98 -6.30 19.82
N SER A 35 47.16 -7.20 20.38
CA SER A 35 45.82 -7.46 19.91
C SER A 35 45.06 -6.15 20.00
N TYR A 36 45.10 -5.36 18.93
CA TYR A 36 44.01 -4.45 18.61
C TYR A 36 42.76 -5.31 18.57
N GLN A 37 42.02 -5.35 19.68
CA GLN A 37 40.64 -5.77 19.67
C GLN A 37 39.95 -4.80 18.72
N GLN A 38 39.76 -5.23 17.47
CA GLN A 38 38.75 -4.59 16.65
C GLN A 38 37.47 -4.60 17.49
N PRO A 39 36.78 -3.46 17.64
CA PRO A 39 35.51 -3.45 18.34
C PRO A 39 34.66 -4.54 17.70
N ALA A 40 34.18 -5.46 18.53
CA ALA A 40 33.40 -6.61 18.09
C ALA A 40 32.36 -6.11 17.09
N GLN A 41 32.51 -6.49 15.82
CA GLN A 41 31.49 -6.19 14.82
C GLN A 41 30.22 -6.81 15.37
N ALA A 42 29.18 -6.01 15.60
CA ALA A 42 27.88 -6.54 15.95
C ALA A 42 27.45 -7.43 14.78
N GLN A 43 27.66 -8.73 14.95
CA GLN A 43 27.37 -9.73 13.94
C GLN A 43 25.86 -9.87 13.92
N THR A 44 25.25 -9.34 12.87
CA THR A 44 23.87 -9.67 12.59
C THR A 44 23.75 -11.17 12.32
N ASP A 45 22.66 -11.80 12.77
CA ASP A 45 22.42 -13.20 12.44
C ASP A 45 21.99 -13.38 10.96
N ALA A 46 21.66 -14.62 10.57
CA ALA A 46 21.20 -14.95 9.21
C ALA A 46 19.92 -14.18 8.78
N TYR A 47 19.16 -13.64 9.74
CA TYR A 47 17.96 -12.84 9.51
C TYR A 47 18.23 -11.34 9.68
N CYS A 48 19.50 -10.94 9.68
CA CYS A 48 19.96 -9.58 9.87
C CYS A 48 19.53 -8.95 11.21
N ARG A 49 19.26 -9.75 12.24
CA ARG A 49 18.90 -9.25 13.58
C ARG A 49 20.15 -8.86 14.34
N LEU A 50 20.08 -7.77 15.10
CA LEU A 50 21.18 -7.34 15.97
C LEU A 50 21.30 -8.26 17.19
N SER A 51 22.50 -8.34 17.77
CA SER A 51 22.74 -9.14 18.97
C SER A 51 22.02 -8.56 20.19
N PRO A 52 21.65 -9.39 21.20
CA PRO A 52 21.04 -8.91 22.43
C PRO A 52 21.84 -7.82 23.15
N GLU A 53 23.17 -7.92 23.13
CA GLU A 53 24.08 -6.96 23.77
C GLU A 53 24.01 -5.60 23.06
N ALA A 54 24.09 -5.59 21.73
CA ALA A 54 23.96 -4.37 20.94
C ALA A 54 22.59 -3.69 21.16
N ILE A 55 21.53 -4.49 21.25
CA ILE A 55 20.18 -4.00 21.56
C ILE A 55 20.13 -3.35 22.95
N ALA A 56 20.69 -4.01 23.97
CA ALA A 56 20.72 -3.50 25.33
C ALA A 56 21.53 -2.21 25.45
N THR A 57 22.71 -2.13 24.81
CA THR A 57 23.52 -0.91 24.77
C THR A 57 22.75 0.26 24.16
N LYS A 58 22.06 0.03 23.02
CA LYS A 58 21.25 1.07 22.38
C LYS A 58 20.08 1.52 23.26
N GLU A 59 19.39 0.60 23.92
CA GLU A 59 18.28 0.94 24.82
C GLU A 59 18.75 1.74 26.04
N ASN A 60 19.87 1.38 26.65
CA ASN A 60 20.45 2.13 27.77
C ASN A 60 20.78 3.58 27.36
N LEU A 61 21.36 3.76 26.17
CA LEU A 61 21.62 5.10 25.62
C LEU A 61 20.32 5.88 25.41
N ARG A 62 19.28 5.26 24.84
CA ARG A 62 17.96 5.90 24.64
C ARG A 62 17.37 6.37 25.98
N GLN A 63 17.42 5.55 27.02
CA GLN A 63 16.92 5.90 28.35
C GLN A 63 17.74 7.04 28.98
N ALA A 64 19.06 7.03 28.83
CA ALA A 64 19.92 8.11 29.29
C ALA A 64 19.64 9.45 28.57
N VAL A 65 19.32 9.41 27.28
CA VAL A 65 18.87 10.59 26.51
C VAL A 65 17.56 11.13 27.08
N LEU A 66 16.60 10.27 27.41
CA LEU A 66 15.34 10.68 28.04
C LEU A 66 15.54 11.27 29.44
N ALA A 67 16.59 10.85 30.15
CA ALA A 67 17.02 11.44 31.42
C ALA A 67 17.82 12.76 31.26
N GLY A 68 18.01 13.25 30.03
CA GLY A 68 18.69 14.53 29.75
C GLY A 68 20.21 14.45 29.61
N ASN A 69 20.79 13.25 29.45
CA ASN A 69 22.23 13.09 29.29
C ASN A 69 22.67 13.45 27.86
N LYS A 70 23.36 14.60 27.71
CA LYS A 70 23.86 15.10 26.42
C LYS A 70 24.97 14.25 25.79
N GLU A 71 25.81 13.60 26.59
CA GLU A 71 26.84 12.71 26.05
C GLU A 71 26.22 11.44 25.48
N ALA A 72 25.21 10.90 26.20
CA ALA A 72 24.43 9.77 25.71
C ALA A 72 23.69 10.10 24.41
N GLU A 73 23.30 11.35 24.17
CA GLU A 73 22.66 11.77 22.91
C GLU A 73 23.56 11.55 21.71
N LYS A 74 24.81 12.01 21.77
CA LYS A 74 25.78 11.80 20.68
C LYS A 74 26.06 10.32 20.45
N GLN A 75 26.24 9.56 21.54
CA GLN A 75 26.49 8.13 21.48
C GLN A 75 25.27 7.38 20.90
N TYR A 76 24.06 7.78 21.29
CA TYR A 76 22.82 7.24 20.75
C TYR A 76 22.71 7.49 19.24
N GLN A 77 22.95 8.72 18.77
CA GLN A 77 22.91 9.01 17.33
C GLN A 77 23.94 8.18 16.54
N ASN A 78 25.15 8.00 17.08
CA ASN A 78 26.17 7.19 16.44
C ASN A 78 25.75 5.71 16.34
N ILE A 79 25.20 5.14 17.40
CA ILE A 79 24.78 3.73 17.40
C ILE A 79 23.57 3.50 16.48
N LEU A 80 22.68 4.48 16.30
CA LEU A 80 21.59 4.41 15.31
C LEU A 80 22.12 4.24 13.88
N ILE A 81 23.11 5.06 13.50
CA ILE A 81 23.73 5.03 12.17
C ILE A 81 24.49 3.72 11.96
N GLN A 82 25.24 3.30 12.96
CA GLN A 82 26.00 2.04 12.93
C GLN A 82 25.06 0.84 12.71
N HIS A 83 24.06 0.68 13.58
CA HIS A 83 23.11 -0.43 13.51
C HIS A 83 22.32 -0.42 12.20
N GLY A 84 21.90 0.75 11.72
CA GLY A 84 21.26 0.90 10.41
C GLY A 84 22.14 0.41 9.26
N ARG A 85 23.45 0.73 9.30
CA ARG A 85 24.42 0.28 8.28
C ARG A 85 24.65 -1.23 8.36
N GLU A 86 24.78 -1.79 9.55
CA GLU A 86 24.96 -3.24 9.76
C GLU A 86 23.79 -4.04 9.18
N VAL A 87 22.56 -3.66 9.53
CA VAL A 87 21.34 -4.29 9.01
C VAL A 87 21.26 -4.16 7.49
N ASN A 88 21.50 -2.97 6.93
CA ASN A 88 21.46 -2.76 5.49
C ASN A 88 22.54 -3.56 4.75
N ASN A 89 23.77 -3.60 5.26
CA ASN A 89 24.85 -4.39 4.67
C ASN A 89 24.54 -5.89 4.70
N CYS A 90 23.95 -6.38 5.79
CA CYS A 90 23.46 -7.75 5.86
C CYS A 90 22.38 -8.00 4.81
N ARG A 91 21.39 -7.11 4.66
CA ARG A 91 20.31 -7.23 3.67
C ARG A 91 20.78 -7.19 2.22
N LEU A 92 21.87 -6.49 1.92
CA LEU A 92 22.46 -6.53 0.57
C LEU A 92 22.98 -7.92 0.19
N ARG A 93 23.37 -8.73 1.19
CA ARG A 93 24.00 -10.04 1.00
C ARG A 93 23.04 -11.21 1.28
N ASN A 94 21.93 -10.98 1.98
CA ASN A 94 21.00 -12.01 2.42
C ASN A 94 19.58 -11.76 1.90
N TRP A 95 18.84 -12.83 1.65
CA TRP A 95 17.42 -12.73 1.28
C TRP A 95 16.53 -12.64 2.55
N PRO A 96 15.47 -11.82 2.54
CA PRO A 96 15.12 -10.85 1.51
C PRO A 96 16.00 -9.59 1.58
N ARG A 97 16.33 -9.02 0.40
CA ARG A 97 17.06 -7.74 0.29
C ARG A 97 16.28 -6.54 0.83
N THR A 98 14.95 -6.63 0.73
CA THR A 98 14.02 -5.68 1.32
C THR A 98 13.17 -6.43 2.33
N GLN A 99 13.32 -6.13 3.60
CA GLN A 99 12.39 -6.57 4.63
C GLN A 99 11.65 -5.35 5.14
N GLY A 100 10.40 -5.23 4.71
CA GLY A 100 9.51 -4.12 5.04
C GLY A 100 8.54 -4.49 6.15
N ILE A 101 8.14 -3.49 6.95
CA ILE A 101 7.06 -3.61 7.93
C ILE A 101 6.04 -2.50 7.74
N TRP A 102 4.77 -2.83 7.97
CA TRP A 102 3.70 -1.84 8.08
C TRP A 102 3.66 -1.29 9.51
N LEU A 103 3.63 0.03 9.67
CA LEU A 103 3.67 0.71 10.95
C LEU A 103 2.47 1.65 11.10
N ARG A 104 1.53 1.26 11.96
CA ARG A 104 0.45 2.11 12.45
C ARG A 104 0.88 2.77 13.76
N LEU A 105 0.74 4.08 13.85
CA LEU A 105 1.07 4.86 15.06
C LEU A 105 -0.21 5.29 15.77
N TYR A 106 -0.16 5.35 17.09
CA TYR A 106 -1.29 5.69 17.96
C TYR A 106 -0.96 6.91 18.82
N PRO A 107 -1.96 7.51 19.49
CA PRO A 107 -1.72 8.70 20.30
C PRO A 107 -0.64 8.55 21.39
N CYS A 108 -0.50 7.37 21.98
CA CYS A 108 0.53 7.10 22.99
C CYS A 108 1.96 7.12 22.44
N ASP A 109 2.14 7.01 21.11
CA ASP A 109 3.45 7.03 20.46
C ASP A 109 4.00 8.45 20.31
N ALA A 110 3.17 9.47 20.50
CA ALA A 110 3.61 10.87 20.53
C ALA A 110 4.43 11.24 21.79
N ARG A 111 4.49 10.35 22.79
CA ARG A 111 5.29 10.56 23.99
C ARG A 111 6.78 10.56 23.63
N ALA A 112 7.55 11.36 24.38
CA ALA A 112 8.99 11.48 24.19
C ALA A 112 9.67 10.10 24.19
N GLY A 113 10.41 9.81 23.10
CA GLY A 113 11.19 8.58 22.94
C GLY A 113 10.42 7.32 22.52
N GLU A 114 9.09 7.36 22.36
CA GLU A 114 8.33 6.17 21.93
C GLU A 114 8.56 5.85 20.45
N ILE A 115 8.52 6.84 19.55
CA ILE A 115 8.88 6.63 18.14
C ILE A 115 10.30 6.07 18.03
N ASP A 116 11.24 6.54 18.86
CA ASP A 116 12.61 6.02 18.89
C ASP A 116 12.66 4.56 19.31
N ARG A 117 11.95 4.19 20.39
CA ARG A 117 11.84 2.80 20.86
C ARG A 117 11.25 1.88 19.81
N ILE A 118 10.19 2.32 19.12
CA ILE A 118 9.51 1.56 18.07
C ILE A 118 10.46 1.34 16.89
N LEU A 119 11.06 2.40 16.35
CA LEU A 119 11.93 2.29 15.18
C LEU A 119 13.24 1.56 15.51
N ASP A 120 13.73 1.67 16.74
CA ASP A 120 14.84 0.84 17.22
C ASP A 120 14.49 -0.63 17.19
N HIS A 121 13.30 -1.00 17.67
CA HIS A 121 12.82 -2.37 17.61
C HIS A 121 12.73 -2.90 16.18
N VAL A 122 12.24 -2.08 15.24
CA VAL A 122 12.19 -2.41 13.81
C VAL A 122 13.58 -2.75 13.26
N VAL A 123 14.58 -1.89 13.50
CA VAL A 123 15.97 -2.16 13.08
C VAL A 123 16.56 -3.38 13.78
N ASN A 124 16.31 -3.54 15.08
CA ASN A 124 16.82 -4.67 15.87
C ASN A 124 16.36 -6.02 15.30
N LYS A 125 15.14 -6.06 14.73
CA LYS A 125 14.56 -7.23 14.08
C LYS A 125 15.02 -7.40 12.61
N GLY A 126 15.94 -6.57 12.15
CA GLY A 126 16.58 -6.66 10.84
C GLY A 126 15.77 -6.07 9.70
N TYR A 127 14.72 -5.28 9.96
CA TYR A 127 13.98 -4.59 8.90
C TYR A 127 14.79 -3.41 8.35
N ASN A 128 14.68 -3.17 7.04
CA ASN A 128 15.34 -2.04 6.36
C ASN A 128 14.35 -1.11 5.63
N GLN A 129 13.06 -1.34 5.80
CA GLN A 129 12.01 -0.53 5.22
C GLN A 129 10.78 -0.49 6.13
N VAL A 130 10.12 0.66 6.19
CA VAL A 130 8.87 0.87 6.90
C VAL A 130 7.87 1.58 6.00
N TYR A 131 6.62 1.16 6.11
CA TYR A 131 5.48 1.83 5.53
C TYR A 131 4.62 2.40 6.65
N ILE A 132 4.72 3.71 6.86
CA ILE A 132 4.04 4.42 7.94
C ILE A 132 2.64 4.76 7.47
N GLU A 133 1.63 4.27 8.17
CA GLU A 133 0.23 4.45 7.82
C GLU A 133 -0.23 5.88 8.08
N ALA A 134 -0.17 6.72 7.03
CA ALA A 134 -0.45 8.13 7.11
C ALA A 134 -1.95 8.45 7.04
N PHE A 135 -2.75 7.56 6.45
CA PHE A 135 -4.20 7.68 6.32
C PHE A 135 -4.88 6.32 6.45
N TYR A 136 -5.69 6.15 7.49
CA TYR A 136 -6.39 4.91 7.82
C TYR A 136 -7.58 5.14 8.75
N ASP A 137 -8.55 4.22 8.77
CA ASP A 137 -9.73 4.22 9.65
C ASP A 137 -10.44 5.60 9.74
N GLY A 138 -10.38 6.38 8.65
CA GLY A 138 -10.95 7.74 8.58
C GLY A 138 -10.18 8.81 9.35
N GLN A 139 -8.87 8.64 9.50
CA GLN A 139 -8.01 9.56 10.25
C GLN A 139 -6.66 9.74 9.54
N VAL A 140 -6.01 10.87 9.79
CA VAL A 140 -4.70 11.19 9.22
C VAL A 140 -3.66 11.42 10.30
N LEU A 141 -2.39 11.08 10.03
CA LEU A 141 -1.26 11.37 10.92
C LEU A 141 -0.78 12.83 10.88
N LEU A 142 -1.56 13.73 10.29
CA LEU A 142 -1.29 15.16 10.24
C LEU A 142 -1.61 15.82 11.59
N PRO A 143 -0.91 16.89 11.99
CA PRO A 143 -1.16 17.60 13.25
C PRO A 143 -2.54 18.26 13.25
N ALA A 144 -3.29 18.17 14.34
CA ALA A 144 -4.65 18.73 14.41
C ALA A 144 -4.71 20.24 14.17
N ALA A 145 -3.72 21.00 14.66
CA ALA A 145 -3.63 22.46 14.50
C ALA A 145 -3.36 22.90 13.06
N ASN A 146 -2.88 21.99 12.20
CA ASN A 146 -2.54 22.30 10.80
C ASN A 146 -2.90 21.13 9.88
N ASN A 147 -4.18 20.75 9.93
CA ASN A 147 -4.76 19.70 9.09
C ASN A 147 -5.89 20.30 8.22
N PRO A 148 -5.61 20.63 6.94
CA PRO A 148 -6.62 21.18 6.03
C PRO A 148 -7.51 20.08 5.40
N THR A 149 -7.33 18.81 5.79
CA THR A 149 -8.13 17.71 5.24
C THR A 149 -9.48 17.61 5.96
N VAL A 150 -10.43 16.92 5.34
CA VAL A 150 -11.73 16.63 5.96
C VAL A 150 -11.67 15.54 7.03
N TRP A 151 -10.56 14.82 7.14
CA TRP A 151 -10.37 13.79 8.15
C TRP A 151 -9.72 14.36 9.40
N PRO A 152 -10.18 13.96 10.59
CA PRO A 152 -9.53 14.36 11.83
C PRO A 152 -8.12 13.76 11.94
N SER A 153 -7.28 14.42 12.76
CA SER A 153 -6.02 13.83 13.19
C SER A 153 -6.26 12.58 14.04
N VAL A 154 -5.30 11.65 13.98
CA VAL A 154 -5.17 10.56 14.97
C VAL A 154 -4.89 11.15 16.36
N LEU A 155 -4.15 12.26 16.44
CA LEU A 155 -3.86 12.97 17.69
C LEU A 155 -4.97 13.97 18.02
N ARG A 156 -5.80 13.62 19.00
CA ARG A 156 -6.88 14.48 19.52
C ARG A 156 -6.73 14.76 21.02
N VAL A 157 -5.59 14.38 21.59
CA VAL A 157 -5.29 14.61 23.01
C VAL A 157 -4.92 16.10 23.18
N PRO A 158 -5.53 16.82 24.13
CA PRO A 158 -5.17 18.20 24.40
C PRO A 158 -3.67 18.37 24.67
N GLY A 159 -3.06 19.40 24.09
CA GLY A 159 -1.63 19.70 24.19
C GLY A 159 -0.76 19.02 23.12
N TYR A 160 -1.34 18.18 22.26
CA TYR A 160 -0.64 17.50 21.16
C TYR A 160 -1.04 18.03 19.77
N GLU A 161 -1.76 19.14 19.70
CA GLU A 161 -2.38 19.65 18.46
C GLU A 161 -1.33 19.98 17.38
N ASN A 162 -0.11 20.35 17.80
CA ASN A 162 1.00 20.69 16.91
C ASN A 162 1.93 19.51 16.60
N VAL A 163 1.70 18.33 17.17
CA VAL A 163 2.57 17.17 16.96
C VAL A 163 2.28 16.56 15.59
N ASP A 164 3.29 16.56 14.72
CA ASP A 164 3.25 15.97 13.39
C ASP A 164 3.90 14.58 13.42
N LEU A 165 3.10 13.56 13.79
CA LEU A 165 3.58 12.18 13.90
C LEU A 165 4.18 11.66 12.61
N LEU A 166 3.60 12.03 11.46
CA LEU A 166 4.10 11.60 10.16
C LEU A 166 5.50 12.18 9.90
N ALA A 167 5.67 13.50 10.05
CA ALA A 167 6.95 14.17 9.83
C ALA A 167 8.04 13.66 10.78
N GLU A 168 7.71 13.52 12.07
CA GLU A 168 8.64 13.05 13.08
C GLU A 168 9.10 11.61 12.79
N SER A 169 8.16 10.72 12.46
CA SER A 169 8.45 9.32 12.18
C SER A 169 9.28 9.15 10.90
N LEU A 170 8.98 9.89 9.84
CA LEU A 170 9.77 9.89 8.60
C LEU A 170 11.21 10.35 8.87
N LYS A 171 11.38 11.44 9.62
CA LYS A 171 12.70 11.96 10.01
C LYS A 171 13.49 10.93 10.82
N LYS A 172 12.89 10.38 11.88
CA LYS A 172 13.54 9.42 12.78
C LYS A 172 13.86 8.07 12.11
N THR A 173 13.09 7.72 11.09
CA THR A 173 13.32 6.54 10.25
C THR A 173 14.58 6.73 9.38
N GLY A 174 14.74 7.91 8.78
CA GLY A 174 15.91 8.23 7.95
C GLY A 174 17.24 8.14 8.71
N VAL A 175 17.30 8.62 9.96
CA VAL A 175 18.49 8.54 10.82
C VAL A 175 18.95 7.09 11.05
N ARG A 176 18.00 6.15 11.07
CA ARG A 176 18.22 4.72 11.29
C ARG A 176 18.56 3.96 10.01
N GLY A 177 18.72 4.65 8.88
CA GLY A 177 18.98 4.03 7.58
C GLY A 177 17.82 3.18 7.05
N LEU A 178 16.62 3.34 7.61
CA LEU A 178 15.41 2.70 7.13
C LEU A 178 14.86 3.48 5.92
N ARG A 179 14.36 2.75 4.91
CA ARG A 179 13.53 3.38 3.87
C ARG A 179 12.12 3.64 4.39
N ALA A 180 11.56 4.82 4.12
CA ALA A 180 10.33 5.30 4.72
C ALA A 180 9.31 5.70 3.65
N TYR A 181 8.18 4.99 3.61
CA TYR A 181 7.08 5.26 2.69
C TYR A 181 5.84 5.64 3.50
N ALA A 182 4.99 6.52 2.96
CA ALA A 182 3.65 6.72 3.50
C ALA A 182 2.72 5.63 2.96
N TRP A 183 1.92 5.00 3.80
CA TRP A 183 0.87 4.06 3.43
C TRP A 183 -0.48 4.74 3.61
N VAL A 184 -1.33 4.71 2.59
CA VAL A 184 -2.62 5.41 2.57
C VAL A 184 -3.71 4.49 2.03
N PHE A 185 -4.88 4.49 2.67
CA PHE A 185 -6.06 3.88 2.08
C PHE A 185 -6.48 4.68 0.84
N THR A 186 -6.88 3.99 -0.24
CA THR A 186 -7.15 4.65 -1.53
C THR A 186 -8.61 5.05 -1.69
N ILE A 187 -9.53 4.09 -1.52
CA ILE A 187 -10.98 4.33 -1.71
C ILE A 187 -11.80 4.01 -0.47
N ASN A 188 -11.15 3.47 0.58
CA ASN A 188 -11.77 3.28 1.89
C ASN A 188 -11.48 4.52 2.73
N PHE A 189 -12.48 5.40 2.87
CA PHE A 189 -12.33 6.69 3.53
C PHE A 189 -12.66 6.68 5.01
N GLY A 190 -13.11 5.55 5.54
CA GLY A 190 -13.37 5.38 6.96
C GLY A 190 -14.68 6.01 7.46
N TYR A 191 -15.12 5.55 8.63
CA TYR A 191 -16.39 5.92 9.23
C TYR A 191 -16.55 7.43 9.44
N THR A 192 -15.51 8.15 9.87
CA THR A 192 -15.60 9.60 10.12
C THR A 192 -16.01 10.39 8.87
N TYR A 193 -15.57 9.98 7.67
CA TYR A 193 -15.96 10.62 6.42
C TYR A 193 -17.45 10.42 6.13
N SER A 194 -17.99 9.25 6.45
CA SER A 194 -19.43 8.97 6.33
C SER A 194 -20.31 9.81 7.25
N GLN A 195 -19.76 10.35 8.33
CA GLN A 195 -20.52 11.16 9.29
C GLN A 195 -20.65 12.61 8.83
N LEU A 196 -19.95 13.03 7.77
CA LEU A 196 -20.03 14.38 7.24
C LEU A 196 -21.33 14.57 6.43
N PRO A 197 -22.27 15.44 6.86
CA PRO A 197 -23.56 15.60 6.17
C PRO A 197 -23.39 16.07 4.72
N TYR A 198 -22.37 16.90 4.47
CA TYR A 198 -22.08 17.47 3.15
C TYR A 198 -21.25 16.53 2.25
N ARG A 199 -20.98 15.28 2.68
CA ARG A 199 -20.25 14.26 1.88
C ARG A 199 -21.07 13.00 1.61
N GLN A 200 -22.36 12.98 1.95
CA GLN A 200 -23.23 11.81 1.74
C GLN A 200 -23.35 11.38 0.26
N GLN A 201 -23.22 12.32 -0.67
CA GLN A 201 -23.25 12.06 -2.12
C GLN A 201 -21.94 11.47 -2.65
N ALA A 202 -20.84 11.62 -1.89
CA ALA A 202 -19.53 11.07 -2.25
C ALA A 202 -19.39 9.58 -1.86
N LEU A 203 -20.34 9.03 -1.09
CA LEU A 203 -20.33 7.63 -0.66
C LEU A 203 -20.78 6.70 -1.79
N ALA A 204 -20.17 5.52 -1.87
CA ALA A 204 -20.56 4.50 -2.82
C ALA A 204 -21.96 3.97 -2.49
N ARG A 205 -22.80 3.72 -3.51
CA ARG A 205 -24.17 3.21 -3.32
C ARG A 205 -24.50 2.05 -4.23
N ASN A 206 -25.26 1.09 -3.71
CA ASN A 206 -25.82 -0.03 -4.47
C ASN A 206 -27.24 0.28 -5.01
N GLY A 207 -27.83 -0.69 -5.69
CA GLY A 207 -29.17 -0.60 -6.30
C GLY A 207 -30.33 -0.39 -5.34
N LYS A 208 -30.12 -0.65 -4.05
CA LYS A 208 -31.08 -0.40 -2.97
C LYS A 208 -30.89 0.99 -2.35
N GLY A 209 -29.96 1.80 -2.85
CA GLY A 209 -29.58 3.09 -2.30
C GLY A 209 -28.70 3.01 -1.04
N GLN A 210 -28.33 1.80 -0.64
CA GLN A 210 -27.52 1.52 0.54
C GLN A 210 -26.07 1.88 0.28
N THR A 211 -25.40 2.35 1.32
CA THR A 211 -23.95 2.51 1.41
C THR A 211 -23.30 1.25 1.95
N THR A 212 -21.98 1.21 1.94
CA THR A 212 -21.20 0.10 2.48
C THR A 212 -21.36 -0.08 4.00
N LEU A 213 -21.81 0.96 4.72
CA LEU A 213 -22.15 0.89 6.14
C LEU A 213 -23.48 0.19 6.40
N ASP A 214 -24.41 0.26 5.46
CA ASP A 214 -25.75 -0.32 5.63
C ASP A 214 -25.75 -1.85 5.42
N VAL A 215 -24.77 -2.37 4.67
CA VAL A 215 -24.72 -3.80 4.27
C VAL A 215 -23.65 -4.62 4.99
N ILE A 216 -22.68 -3.97 5.65
CA ILE A 216 -21.74 -4.61 6.55
C ILE A 216 -22.14 -4.17 7.97
N PRO A 217 -23.10 -4.85 8.61
CA PRO A 217 -23.38 -4.56 10.01
C PRO A 217 -22.11 -4.80 10.83
N ASP A 218 -21.99 -4.07 11.96
CA ASP A 218 -20.99 -4.26 13.03
C ASP A 218 -20.98 -5.72 13.50
N ASN A 219 -20.37 -6.60 12.71
CA ASN A 219 -20.39 -8.01 12.96
C ASN A 219 -19.08 -8.38 13.63
N ALA A 220 -19.11 -8.39 14.96
CA ALA A 220 -18.03 -8.88 15.82
C ALA A 220 -17.41 -10.22 15.34
N SER A 221 -18.18 -11.08 14.63
CA SER A 221 -17.64 -12.32 14.05
C SER A 221 -16.77 -12.12 12.80
N LEU A 222 -17.01 -11.09 12.00
CA LEU A 222 -16.18 -10.70 10.85
C LEU A 222 -14.87 -10.02 11.30
N HIS A 223 -14.86 -9.34 12.46
CA HIS A 223 -13.63 -8.80 13.05
C HIS A 223 -12.59 -9.90 13.32
N ASN A 224 -13.05 -11.08 13.78
CA ASN A 224 -12.18 -12.21 14.08
C ASN A 224 -11.70 -12.96 12.83
N GLN A 225 -12.42 -12.86 11.71
CA GLN A 225 -12.06 -13.53 10.45
C GLN A 225 -11.24 -12.65 9.50
N LEU A 226 -11.45 -11.34 9.52
CA LEU A 226 -10.82 -10.41 8.57
C LEU A 226 -9.78 -9.48 9.22
N GLY A 227 -9.71 -9.40 10.55
CA GLY A 227 -8.81 -8.54 11.30
C GLY A 227 -9.39 -7.17 11.66
N ALA A 228 -8.81 -6.51 12.66
CA ALA A 228 -9.34 -5.32 13.35
C ALA A 228 -9.59 -4.08 12.46
N SER A 229 -9.14 -4.07 11.19
CA SER A 229 -9.29 -2.95 10.25
C SER A 229 -10.59 -2.98 9.42
N HIS A 230 -11.46 -3.97 9.62
CA HIS A 230 -12.64 -4.19 8.76
C HIS A 230 -13.93 -3.50 9.22
N ALA A 231 -13.95 -2.90 10.41
CA ALA A 231 -15.12 -2.20 10.98
C ALA A 231 -15.41 -0.84 10.33
N PHE A 232 -14.47 -0.31 9.53
CA PHE A 232 -14.52 1.08 9.06
C PHE A 232 -14.62 1.20 7.54
N HIS A 233 -15.31 0.26 6.88
CA HIS A 233 -15.43 0.19 5.43
C HIS A 233 -16.41 1.22 4.86
N THR A 234 -16.14 2.51 5.01
CA THR A 234 -16.85 3.53 4.21
C THR A 234 -16.12 3.67 2.88
N PHE A 235 -16.70 3.10 1.81
CA PHE A 235 -16.17 3.29 0.47
C PHE A 235 -16.82 4.50 -0.19
N ILE A 236 -16.03 5.21 -0.99
CA ILE A 236 -16.51 6.32 -1.80
C ILE A 236 -16.91 5.88 -3.20
N ASP A 237 -17.77 6.68 -3.82
CA ASP A 237 -17.99 6.64 -5.26
C ASP A 237 -16.70 7.15 -5.94
N PRO A 238 -15.95 6.30 -6.68
CA PRO A 238 -14.68 6.70 -7.28
C PRO A 238 -14.85 7.74 -8.40
N TYR A 239 -16.07 7.99 -8.85
CA TYR A 239 -16.41 9.05 -9.80
C TYR A 239 -16.80 10.37 -9.13
N SER A 240 -17.01 10.42 -7.80
CA SER A 240 -17.34 11.65 -7.09
C SER A 240 -16.22 12.69 -7.21
N PRO A 241 -16.53 13.91 -7.73
CA PRO A 241 -15.59 15.02 -7.74
C PRO A 241 -15.15 15.42 -6.33
N GLU A 242 -16.06 15.40 -5.35
CA GLU A 242 -15.79 15.74 -3.95
C GLU A 242 -14.79 14.76 -3.34
N ALA A 243 -15.01 13.45 -3.48
CA ALA A 243 -14.09 12.43 -2.97
C ALA A 243 -12.69 12.58 -3.58
N ARG A 244 -12.60 12.84 -4.89
CA ARG A 244 -11.32 13.05 -5.59
C ARG A 244 -10.60 14.29 -5.08
N GLN A 245 -11.33 15.38 -4.85
CA GLN A 245 -10.76 16.63 -4.35
C GLN A 245 -10.26 16.49 -2.91
N ASP A 246 -11.09 15.94 -2.01
CA ASP A 246 -10.72 15.74 -0.61
C ASP A 246 -9.47 14.84 -0.50
N TYR A 247 -9.43 13.76 -1.28
CA TYR A 247 -8.28 12.86 -1.33
C TYR A 247 -7.02 13.54 -1.88
N ALA A 248 -7.16 14.36 -2.91
CA ALA A 248 -6.03 15.11 -3.48
C ALA A 248 -5.43 16.07 -2.44
N VAL A 249 -6.26 16.74 -1.63
CA VAL A 249 -5.78 17.57 -0.51
C VAL A 249 -4.98 16.72 0.48
N MET A 250 -5.52 15.59 0.92
CA MET A 250 -4.83 14.68 1.85
C MET A 250 -3.49 14.18 1.31
N ILE A 251 -3.45 13.69 0.07
CA ILE A 251 -2.20 13.23 -0.57
C ILE A 251 -1.18 14.35 -0.66
N ASN A 252 -1.60 15.57 -1.03
CA ASN A 252 -0.69 16.71 -1.09
C ASN A 252 -0.09 17.05 0.29
N GLU A 253 -0.89 17.02 1.36
CA GLU A 253 -0.41 17.26 2.73
C GLU A 253 0.56 16.18 3.21
N VAL A 254 0.29 14.91 2.91
CA VAL A 254 1.21 13.79 3.17
C VAL A 254 2.53 14.00 2.42
N LEU A 255 2.46 14.36 1.14
CA LEU A 255 3.63 14.59 0.30
C LEU A 255 4.48 15.79 0.74
N LYS A 256 3.92 16.78 1.45
CA LYS A 256 4.71 17.89 2.04
C LYS A 256 5.73 17.40 3.06
N ARG A 257 5.48 16.25 3.72
CA ARG A 257 6.39 15.63 4.69
C ARG A 257 7.51 14.80 4.03
N ARG A 258 7.53 14.75 2.69
CA ARG A 258 8.58 14.11 1.88
C ARG A 258 8.86 12.64 2.24
N PRO A 259 7.83 11.75 2.27
CA PRO A 259 8.11 10.33 2.29
C PRO A 259 8.89 9.94 1.01
N GLN A 260 9.66 8.84 1.06
CA GLN A 260 10.41 8.35 -0.12
C GLN A 260 9.50 7.77 -1.20
N GLY A 261 8.22 7.55 -0.88
CA GLY A 261 7.17 7.20 -1.80
C GLY A 261 5.86 7.00 -1.06
N VAL A 262 4.81 6.68 -1.80
CA VAL A 262 3.48 6.41 -1.25
C VAL A 262 3.02 5.03 -1.69
N LEU A 263 2.58 4.20 -0.74
CA LEU A 263 1.93 2.93 -0.98
C LEU A 263 0.41 3.15 -0.88
N PHE A 264 -0.27 2.92 -2.00
CA PHE A 264 -1.72 3.00 -2.12
C PHE A 264 -2.33 1.64 -1.84
N ASP A 265 -3.07 1.54 -0.75
CA ASP A 265 -3.70 0.30 -0.30
C ASP A 265 -5.23 0.39 -0.44
N TYR A 266 -5.92 -0.74 -0.26
CA TYR A 266 -7.36 -0.88 -0.45
C TYR A 266 -7.83 -0.50 -1.86
N VAL A 267 -7.01 -0.75 -2.87
CA VAL A 267 -7.40 -0.70 -4.29
C VAL A 267 -8.20 -1.96 -4.63
N ARG A 268 -9.44 -2.03 -4.15
CA ARG A 268 -10.30 -3.21 -4.27
C ARG A 268 -11.75 -2.81 -4.44
N TYR A 269 -12.52 -3.66 -5.12
CA TYR A 269 -13.97 -3.51 -5.16
C TYR A 269 -14.59 -4.21 -3.95
N LEU A 270 -15.46 -3.52 -3.20
CA LEU A 270 -16.11 -4.13 -2.04
C LEU A 270 -17.14 -5.17 -2.50
N ARG A 271 -17.08 -6.35 -1.89
CA ARG A 271 -18.12 -7.40 -2.03
C ARG A 271 -18.95 -7.42 -0.75
N GLY A 272 -20.20 -7.84 -0.84
CA GLY A 272 -21.02 -8.12 0.33
C GLY A 272 -20.53 -9.34 1.10
N VAL A 273 -21.33 -9.81 2.06
CA VAL A 273 -21.01 -10.96 2.91
C VAL A 273 -22.02 -12.08 2.68
N GLY A 274 -21.62 -13.33 2.93
CA GLY A 274 -22.51 -14.49 2.75
C GLY A 274 -22.99 -14.61 1.30
N PRO A 275 -24.31 -14.76 1.05
CA PRO A 275 -24.89 -14.79 -0.30
C PRO A 275 -24.53 -13.56 -1.14
N ASP A 276 -24.41 -12.37 -0.52
CA ASP A 276 -24.09 -11.11 -1.21
C ASP A 276 -22.57 -10.96 -1.51
N SER A 277 -21.77 -11.99 -1.25
CA SER A 277 -20.33 -11.99 -1.56
C SER A 277 -20.02 -12.13 -3.05
N VAL A 278 -21.03 -12.47 -3.86
CA VAL A 278 -20.96 -12.50 -5.32
C VAL A 278 -21.97 -11.48 -5.84
N ALA A 279 -21.52 -10.57 -6.70
CA ALA A 279 -22.42 -9.68 -7.43
C ALA A 279 -22.91 -10.43 -8.67
N ASP A 280 -24.20 -10.71 -8.74
CA ASP A 280 -24.83 -11.44 -9.85
C ASP A 280 -25.83 -10.58 -10.63
N GLU A 281 -26.28 -9.46 -10.06
CA GLU A 281 -27.06 -8.44 -10.74
C GLU A 281 -26.48 -7.03 -10.61
N VAL A 282 -26.89 -6.13 -11.51
CA VAL A 282 -26.37 -4.74 -11.50
C VAL A 282 -26.70 -4.03 -10.20
N LYS A 283 -27.80 -4.38 -9.53
CA LYS A 283 -28.19 -3.79 -8.24
C LYS A 283 -27.23 -4.12 -7.10
N ASP A 284 -26.39 -5.14 -7.22
CA ASP A 284 -25.34 -5.43 -6.24
C ASP A 284 -24.13 -4.52 -6.41
N LEU A 285 -24.01 -3.83 -7.55
CA LEU A 285 -22.87 -3.00 -7.83
C LEU A 285 -22.97 -1.64 -7.12
N TRP A 286 -21.84 -1.16 -6.61
CA TRP A 286 -21.63 0.14 -5.97
C TRP A 286 -21.59 1.33 -6.95
N VAL A 287 -22.38 1.26 -8.03
CA VAL A 287 -22.39 2.21 -9.16
C VAL A 287 -23.65 3.09 -9.18
N TYR A 288 -24.44 3.09 -8.10
CA TYR A 288 -25.70 3.82 -8.00
C TYR A 288 -25.55 5.20 -7.36
N GLY A 289 -24.33 5.56 -6.95
CA GLY A 289 -24.00 6.94 -6.61
C GLY A 289 -24.28 7.86 -7.80
N GLU A 290 -24.64 9.11 -7.53
CA GLU A 290 -25.02 10.08 -8.57
C GLU A 290 -23.92 10.22 -9.63
N ALA A 291 -22.66 10.34 -9.18
CA ALA A 291 -21.52 10.49 -10.07
C ALA A 291 -21.27 9.23 -10.91
N SER A 292 -21.29 8.04 -10.29
CA SER A 292 -21.20 6.77 -11.00
C SER A 292 -22.29 6.61 -12.06
N ARG A 293 -23.58 6.79 -11.71
CA ARG A 293 -24.70 6.71 -12.65
C ARG A 293 -24.53 7.68 -13.80
N LYS A 294 -24.20 8.94 -13.51
CA LYS A 294 -23.98 9.98 -14.52
C LYS A 294 -22.87 9.57 -15.49
N VAL A 295 -21.72 9.11 -14.99
CA VAL A 295 -20.61 8.69 -15.84
C VAL A 295 -20.94 7.43 -16.64
N LEU A 296 -21.64 6.45 -16.06
CA LEU A 296 -22.09 5.26 -16.79
C LEU A 296 -23.02 5.63 -17.95
N LEU A 297 -24.00 6.49 -17.73
CA LEU A 297 -24.90 6.97 -18.78
C LEU A 297 -24.16 7.78 -19.85
N GLN A 298 -23.15 8.57 -19.48
CA GLN A 298 -22.29 9.31 -20.41
C GLN A 298 -21.40 8.40 -21.26
N ARG A 299 -21.24 7.11 -20.91
CA ARG A 299 -20.55 6.15 -21.78
C ARG A 299 -21.41 5.77 -22.99
N ALA A 300 -22.74 5.98 -22.95
CA ALA A 300 -23.57 5.81 -24.13
C ALA A 300 -23.14 6.82 -25.22
N LYS A 301 -23.06 6.35 -26.46
CA LYS A 301 -22.72 7.16 -27.65
C LYS A 301 -23.96 7.67 -28.38
N ASN A 302 -25.15 7.20 -27.99
CA ASN A 302 -26.43 7.61 -28.57
C ASN A 302 -27.57 7.44 -27.55
N GLU A 303 -28.73 8.03 -27.85
CA GLU A 303 -29.90 8.00 -26.97
C GLU A 303 -30.43 6.57 -26.75
N ALA A 304 -30.35 5.70 -27.76
CA ALA A 304 -30.67 4.29 -27.61
C ALA A 304 -29.80 3.60 -26.54
N GLY A 305 -28.48 3.81 -26.54
CA GLY A 305 -27.58 3.31 -25.51
C GLY A 305 -27.94 3.83 -24.11
N LYS A 306 -28.25 5.12 -24.02
CA LYS A 306 -28.61 5.78 -22.75
C LYS A 306 -29.94 5.27 -22.21
N GLU A 307 -30.95 5.12 -23.06
CA GLU A 307 -32.27 4.56 -22.71
C GLU A 307 -32.12 3.13 -22.18
N LEU A 308 -31.37 2.28 -22.88
CA LEU A 308 -31.15 0.90 -22.46
C LEU A 308 -30.42 0.81 -21.11
N LEU A 309 -29.36 1.61 -20.91
CA LEU A 309 -28.64 1.66 -19.63
C LEU A 309 -29.53 2.15 -18.49
N THR A 310 -30.39 3.14 -18.76
CA THR A 310 -31.35 3.65 -17.77
C THR A 310 -32.31 2.55 -17.35
N ARG A 311 -32.93 1.84 -18.32
CA ARG A 311 -33.81 0.69 -18.04
C ARG A 311 -33.10 -0.39 -17.23
N PHE A 312 -31.86 -0.72 -17.60
CA PHE A 312 -31.05 -1.73 -16.92
C PHE A 312 -30.77 -1.37 -15.46
N LEU A 313 -30.38 -0.12 -15.19
CA LEU A 313 -30.10 0.36 -13.83
C LEU A 313 -31.37 0.45 -12.97
N ASP A 314 -32.50 0.84 -13.55
CA ASP A 314 -33.73 1.03 -12.80
C ASP A 314 -34.41 -0.33 -12.49
N LYS A 315 -34.48 -1.23 -13.49
CA LYS A 315 -35.06 -2.56 -13.32
C LYS A 315 -34.12 -3.53 -12.58
N GLY A 316 -32.81 -3.40 -12.78
CA GLY A 316 -31.80 -4.38 -12.35
C GLY A 316 -31.48 -5.42 -13.43
N TYR A 317 -32.22 -5.42 -14.54
CA TYR A 317 -32.03 -6.32 -15.68
C TYR A 317 -32.64 -5.71 -16.95
N VAL A 318 -32.35 -6.31 -18.11
CA VAL A 318 -33.05 -6.03 -19.38
C VAL A 318 -33.40 -7.34 -20.06
N THR A 319 -34.58 -7.40 -20.68
CA THR A 319 -35.01 -8.55 -21.47
C THR A 319 -34.70 -8.38 -22.96
N SER A 320 -34.91 -9.43 -23.75
CA SER A 320 -34.79 -9.35 -25.22
C SER A 320 -35.78 -8.36 -25.84
N GLU A 321 -36.97 -8.22 -25.24
CA GLU A 321 -37.99 -7.25 -25.65
C GLU A 321 -37.54 -5.82 -25.36
N ASP A 322 -36.95 -5.56 -24.18
CA ASP A 322 -36.36 -4.26 -23.85
C ASP A 322 -35.28 -3.86 -24.85
N ILE A 323 -34.38 -4.80 -25.19
CA ILE A 323 -33.29 -4.57 -26.14
C ILE A 323 -33.83 -4.30 -27.54
N SER A 324 -34.82 -5.09 -27.98
CA SER A 324 -35.44 -4.94 -29.31
C SER A 324 -36.17 -3.62 -29.44
N ALA A 325 -36.97 -3.24 -28.44
CA ALA A 325 -37.74 -2.00 -28.42
C ALA A 325 -36.86 -0.74 -28.58
N VAL A 326 -35.67 -0.76 -27.99
CA VAL A 326 -34.69 0.33 -28.14
C VAL A 326 -33.96 0.22 -29.49
N SER A 327 -33.55 -0.99 -29.86
CA SER A 327 -32.77 -1.24 -31.08
C SER A 327 -33.54 -1.02 -32.39
N ASP A 328 -34.87 -1.07 -32.34
CA ASP A 328 -35.75 -0.75 -33.47
C ASP A 328 -35.71 0.71 -33.87
N ARG A 329 -35.43 1.61 -32.91
CA ARG A 329 -35.25 3.04 -33.17
C ARG A 329 -33.83 3.34 -33.65
N GLU A 330 -32.84 2.82 -32.93
CA GLU A 330 -31.43 2.92 -33.27
C GLU A 330 -30.63 1.84 -32.53
N THR A 331 -29.57 1.29 -33.13
CA THR A 331 -28.72 0.32 -32.42
C THR A 331 -28.03 0.98 -31.20
N PRO A 332 -28.17 0.45 -29.98
CA PRO A 332 -27.47 0.97 -28.80
C PRO A 332 -25.95 0.93 -28.97
N LYS A 333 -25.28 2.04 -28.63
CA LYS A 333 -23.82 2.19 -28.71
C LYS A 333 -23.28 2.78 -27.42
N TRP A 334 -22.06 2.40 -27.06
CA TRP A 334 -21.31 2.96 -25.94
C TRP A 334 -19.81 2.98 -26.22
N GLN A 335 -19.06 3.64 -25.33
CA GLN A 335 -17.61 3.65 -25.34
C GLN A 335 -17.06 2.22 -25.24
N ASN A 336 -16.03 1.92 -26.03
CA ASN A 336 -15.36 0.63 -25.92
C ASN A 336 -14.64 0.59 -24.58
N PHE A 337 -14.67 -0.56 -23.91
CA PHE A 337 -14.02 -0.77 -22.63
C PHE A 337 -13.28 -2.10 -22.63
N PHE A 338 -12.32 -2.23 -21.71
CA PHE A 338 -11.66 -3.50 -21.49
C PHE A 338 -12.61 -4.44 -20.74
N SER A 339 -13.06 -5.51 -21.40
CA SER A 339 -13.79 -6.62 -20.77
C SER A 339 -12.87 -7.83 -20.66
N PRO A 340 -12.68 -8.43 -19.46
CA PRO A 340 -12.03 -9.72 -19.32
C PRO A 340 -12.83 -10.86 -19.98
N ALA A 341 -14.13 -10.68 -20.20
CA ALA A 341 -15.04 -11.67 -20.75
C ALA A 341 -15.36 -11.35 -22.24
N THR A 342 -14.73 -12.09 -23.15
CA THR A 342 -15.02 -12.22 -24.60
C THR A 342 -15.04 -10.95 -25.48
N THR A 343 -14.79 -11.15 -26.78
CA THR A 343 -14.60 -10.09 -27.79
C THR A 343 -15.87 -9.32 -28.19
N ALA A 344 -17.08 -9.87 -27.97
CA ALA A 344 -18.32 -9.24 -28.41
C ALA A 344 -18.64 -7.96 -27.63
N SER A 345 -18.40 -7.94 -26.31
CA SER A 345 -18.64 -6.79 -25.43
C SER A 345 -17.63 -5.65 -25.64
N ALA A 346 -16.47 -5.96 -26.23
CA ALA A 346 -15.44 -4.98 -26.57
C ALA A 346 -15.80 -4.10 -27.78
N THR A 347 -16.79 -4.52 -28.59
CA THR A 347 -17.15 -3.82 -29.84
C THR A 347 -17.92 -2.50 -29.62
N GLY A 348 -18.40 -2.24 -28.39
CA GLY A 348 -19.09 -1.00 -28.03
C GLY A 348 -20.46 -0.81 -28.70
N ARG A 349 -21.05 -1.89 -29.23
CA ARG A 349 -22.35 -1.90 -29.92
C ARG A 349 -23.13 -3.17 -29.55
N LEU A 350 -24.41 -3.03 -29.24
CA LEU A 350 -25.31 -4.15 -28.98
C LEU A 350 -26.22 -4.37 -30.20
N PRO A 351 -26.04 -5.45 -30.99
CA PRO A 351 -26.90 -5.71 -32.15
C PRO A 351 -28.35 -6.04 -31.73
N LYS A 352 -29.28 -5.95 -32.70
CA LYS A 352 -30.65 -6.48 -32.52
C LYS A 352 -30.56 -7.97 -32.17
N GLY A 353 -31.26 -8.41 -31.11
CA GLY A 353 -31.15 -9.77 -30.57
C GLY A 353 -29.93 -10.01 -29.67
N GLY A 354 -29.19 -8.95 -29.29
CA GLY A 354 -28.15 -9.04 -28.27
C GLY A 354 -28.69 -9.38 -26.88
N SER A 355 -27.81 -9.74 -25.94
CA SER A 355 -28.19 -10.18 -24.60
C SER A 355 -27.90 -9.13 -23.53
N GLY A 356 -28.68 -9.15 -22.44
CA GLY A 356 -28.44 -8.30 -21.26
C GLY A 356 -27.06 -8.50 -20.62
N ARG A 357 -26.39 -9.61 -20.92
CA ARG A 357 -25.02 -9.90 -20.48
C ARG A 357 -24.02 -8.82 -20.91
N GLN A 358 -24.15 -8.25 -22.11
CA GLN A 358 -23.23 -7.19 -22.54
C GLN A 358 -23.41 -5.90 -21.74
N VAL A 359 -24.64 -5.59 -21.35
CA VAL A 359 -24.96 -4.43 -20.49
C VAL A 359 -24.43 -4.66 -19.07
N TRP A 360 -24.56 -5.89 -18.56
CA TRP A 360 -23.94 -6.31 -17.30
C TRP A 360 -22.41 -6.17 -17.32
N GLU A 361 -21.75 -6.72 -18.34
CA GLU A 361 -20.29 -6.66 -18.47
C GLU A 361 -19.77 -5.22 -18.57
N LEU A 362 -20.52 -4.33 -19.25
CA LEU A 362 -20.24 -2.89 -19.26
C LEU A 362 -20.31 -2.28 -17.85
N SER A 363 -21.33 -2.61 -17.05
CA SER A 363 -21.48 -2.09 -15.69
C SER A 363 -20.39 -2.61 -14.75
N VAL A 364 -19.98 -3.88 -14.87
CA VAL A 364 -18.86 -4.45 -14.11
C VAL A 364 -17.54 -3.76 -14.50
N ALA A 365 -17.30 -3.56 -15.79
CA ALA A 365 -16.12 -2.82 -16.25
C ALA A 365 -16.13 -1.36 -15.80
N HIS A 366 -17.30 -0.71 -15.79
CA HIS A 366 -17.46 0.65 -15.27
C HIS A 366 -17.08 0.75 -13.79
N ALA A 367 -17.53 -0.22 -12.97
CA ALA A 367 -17.18 -0.29 -11.56
C ALA A 367 -15.66 -0.43 -11.35
N ALA A 368 -15.02 -1.37 -12.06
CA ALA A 368 -13.57 -1.59 -11.97
C ALA A 368 -12.77 -0.38 -12.48
N GLN A 369 -13.17 0.19 -13.63
CA GLN A 369 -12.49 1.34 -14.23
C GLN A 369 -12.54 2.56 -13.32
N GLY A 370 -13.62 2.76 -12.56
CA GLY A 370 -13.73 3.86 -11.61
C GLY A 370 -12.60 3.85 -10.59
N ILE A 371 -12.34 2.68 -9.99
CA ILE A 371 -11.25 2.50 -9.01
C ILE A 371 -9.88 2.77 -9.65
N LEU A 372 -9.64 2.24 -10.85
CA LEU A 372 -8.38 2.44 -11.57
C LEU A 372 -8.15 3.91 -11.95
N ASP A 373 -9.20 4.60 -12.41
CA ASP A 373 -9.15 6.03 -12.74
C ASP A 373 -8.92 6.88 -11.49
N PHE A 374 -9.59 6.54 -10.38
CA PHE A 374 -9.36 7.20 -9.10
C PHE A 374 -7.90 7.05 -8.65
N LEU A 375 -7.35 5.83 -8.68
CA LEU A 375 -5.94 5.57 -8.35
C LEU A 375 -4.99 6.33 -9.29
N LYS A 376 -5.31 6.41 -10.58
CA LYS A 376 -4.51 7.17 -11.56
C LYS A 376 -4.47 8.65 -11.20
N VAL A 377 -5.59 9.24 -10.77
CA VAL A 377 -5.64 10.62 -10.29
C VAL A 377 -4.86 10.77 -8.99
N ALA A 378 -5.08 9.87 -8.03
CA ALA A 378 -4.40 9.85 -6.73
C ALA A 378 -2.87 9.75 -6.82
N THR A 379 -2.35 8.99 -7.79
CA THR A 379 -0.91 8.79 -7.99
C THR A 379 -0.24 9.94 -8.74
N LYS A 380 -1.01 10.84 -9.39
CA LYS A 380 -0.46 11.92 -10.22
C LYS A 380 0.47 12.85 -9.43
N PRO A 381 0.13 13.36 -8.23
CA PRO A 381 1.03 14.22 -7.46
C PRO A 381 2.31 13.51 -7.01
N VAL A 382 2.25 12.19 -6.78
CA VAL A 382 3.41 11.38 -6.38
C VAL A 382 4.40 11.23 -7.53
N LYS A 383 3.91 11.04 -8.76
CA LYS A 383 4.76 10.89 -9.97
C LYS A 383 5.39 12.19 -10.48
N GLN A 384 4.87 13.34 -10.04
CA GLN A 384 5.34 14.66 -10.44
C GLN A 384 6.41 15.22 -9.50
N LYS A 385 6.61 14.59 -8.34
CA LYS A 385 7.74 14.83 -7.44
C LYS A 385 8.87 13.87 -7.77
#